data_AF-A0A352RS42-F1
#
_entry.id   AF-A0A352RS42-F1
#
_cell.length_a   1.000
_cell.length_b   1.000
_cell.length_c   1.000
_cell.angle_alpha   90.00
_cell.angle_beta   90.00
_cell.angle_gamma   90.00
#
_symmetry.space_group_name_H-M   'P 1'
#
loop_
_entity.id
_entity.type
_entity.pdbx_description
1 polymer ?
#
loop_
_entity_poly.entity_id
_entity_poly.type
_entity_poly.pdbx_seq_one_letter_code
_entity_poly.pdbx_strand_id
1 'polypeptide(L)'
;MLGRRAQKGFTLIELMIVVAIIGILAAIAIPQYQDYTQRTKANGAVAGLESFKTSIAMCSQELGTLTGCDAGSNNVPAIPAGTAADPLPKYVTGITSIKSGIIIATLEATDSTGAADTLTLTPTVNATNVTWVATGTACDNGKRGLKC
;
A
#
# COMPACT_ATOMS: atom_id res chain seq x y z
N MET A 1 -42.97 17.29 47.30
CA MET A 1 -42.65 18.25 46.24
C MET A 1 -41.28 17.88 45.67
N LEU A 2 -41.20 17.37 44.43
CA LEU A 2 -39.91 17.03 43.81
C LEU A 2 -39.20 18.33 43.41
N GLY A 3 -38.05 18.62 44.02
CA GLY A 3 -37.20 19.75 43.68
C GLY A 3 -36.72 19.63 42.23
N ARG A 4 -37.10 20.61 41.41
CA ARG A 4 -36.69 20.74 40.00
C ARG A 4 -35.18 21.04 39.99
N ARG A 5 -34.34 20.04 39.75
CA ARG A 5 -32.90 20.24 39.52
C ARG A 5 -32.77 21.13 38.28
N ALA A 6 -32.24 22.34 38.42
CA ALA A 6 -31.95 23.20 37.29
C ALA A 6 -30.96 22.47 36.36
N GLN A 7 -31.38 22.17 35.13
CA GLN A 7 -30.46 21.71 34.10
C GLN A 7 -29.47 22.85 33.83
N LYS A 8 -28.22 22.67 34.28
CA LYS A 8 -27.11 23.53 33.88
C LYS A 8 -26.83 23.24 32.40
N GLY A 9 -27.22 24.17 31.53
CA GLY A 9 -26.86 24.12 30.12
C GLY A 9 -25.37 24.40 29.93
N PHE A 10 -24.81 23.87 28.84
CA PHE A 10 -23.44 24.16 28.41
C PHE A 10 -23.36 25.62 27.92
N THR A 11 -22.30 26.33 28.28
CA THR A 11 -22.11 27.72 27.83
C THR A 11 -21.60 27.77 26.40
N LEU A 12 -21.95 28.83 25.66
CA LEU A 12 -21.40 29.05 24.32
C LEU A 12 -19.87 29.21 24.33
N ILE A 13 -19.32 29.77 25.40
CA ILE A 13 -17.87 29.92 25.55
C ILE A 13 -17.17 28.57 25.74
N GLU A 14 -17.75 27.65 26.52
CA GLU A 14 -17.22 26.28 26.63
C GLU A 14 -17.23 25.56 25.29
N LEU A 15 -18.30 25.74 24.50
CA LEU A 15 -18.40 25.13 23.17
C LEU A 15 -17.35 25.70 22.21
N MET A 16 -17.13 27.01 22.23
CA MET A 16 -16.12 27.65 21.39
C MET A 16 -14.70 27.20 21.73
N ILE A 17 -14.37 27.05 23.01
CA ILE A 17 -13.05 26.56 23.44
C ILE A 17 -12.84 25.11 22.97
N VAL A 18 -13.86 24.25 23.11
CA VAL A 18 -13.78 22.85 22.66
C VAL A 18 -13.55 22.78 21.14
N VAL A 19 -14.27 23.56 20.35
CA VAL A 19 -14.09 23.61 18.89
C VAL A 19 -12.68 24.10 18.52
N ALA A 20 -12.15 25.11 19.22
CA ALA A 20 -10.80 25.60 18.99
C ALA A 20 -9.74 24.52 19.26
N ILE A 21 -9.85 23.78 20.36
CA ILE A 21 -8.92 22.70 20.71
C ILE A 21 -9.02 21.56 19.68
N ILE A 22 -10.23 21.13 19.31
CA ILE A 22 -10.43 20.10 18.28
C ILE A 22 -9.83 20.54 16.94
N GLY A 23 -9.98 21.82 16.56
CA GLY A 23 -9.38 22.37 15.35
C GLY A 23 -7.86 22.23 15.31
N ILE A 24 -7.17 22.55 16.41
CA ILE A 24 -5.71 22.41 16.51
C ILE A 24 -5.29 20.94 16.41
N LEU A 25 -5.97 20.06 17.15
CA LEU A 25 -5.66 18.63 17.13
C LEU A 25 -5.91 18.02 15.75
N ALA A 26 -7.01 18.39 15.08
CA ALA A 26 -7.37 17.90 13.76
C ALA A 26 -6.32 18.27 12.70
N ALA A 27 -5.76 19.48 12.77
CA ALA A 27 -4.74 19.95 11.82
C ALA A 27 -3.47 19.08 11.82
N ILE A 28 -3.13 18.45 12.95
CA ILE A 28 -1.96 17.56 13.07
C ILE A 28 -2.38 16.09 12.84
N ALA A 29 -3.49 15.67 13.43
CA ALA A 29 -3.92 14.28 13.42
C ALA A 29 -4.35 13.80 12.03
N ILE A 30 -5.04 14.63 11.25
CA ILE A 30 -5.53 14.27 9.91
C ILE A 30 -4.38 13.91 8.95
N PRO A 31 -3.36 14.77 8.73
CA PRO A 31 -2.27 14.42 7.81
C PRO A 31 -1.48 13.21 8.30
N GLN A 32 -1.24 13.09 9.62
CA GLN A 32 -0.53 11.94 10.17
C GLN A 32 -1.32 10.63 9.97
N TYR A 33 -2.64 10.65 10.15
CA TYR A 33 -3.48 9.48 9.88
C TYR A 33 -3.50 9.13 8.39
N GLN A 34 -3.58 10.14 7.51
CA GLN A 34 -3.47 9.92 6.07
C GLN A 34 -2.16 9.21 5.73
N ASP A 35 -1.02 9.72 6.17
CA ASP A 35 0.30 9.13 5.94
C ASP A 35 0.39 7.68 6.45
N TYR A 36 -0.16 7.41 7.63
CA TYR A 36 -0.24 6.06 8.18
C TYR A 36 -1.08 5.12 7.30
N THR A 37 -2.24 5.57 6.83
CA THR A 37 -3.10 4.77 5.96
C THR A 37 -2.46 4.51 4.60
N GLN A 38 -1.81 5.50 3.98
CA GLN A 38 -1.08 5.32 2.73
C GLN A 38 0.03 4.28 2.89
N ARG A 39 0.79 4.35 3.99
CA ARG A 39 1.87 3.39 4.27
C ARG A 39 1.33 1.98 4.48
N THR A 40 0.19 1.87 5.14
CA THR A 40 -0.49 0.59 5.34
C THR A 40 -0.95 -0.01 4.01
N LYS A 41 -1.51 0.81 3.10
CA LYS A 41 -1.87 0.37 1.74
C LYS A 41 -0.64 -0.07 0.96
N ALA A 42 0.46 0.69 1.01
CA ALA A 42 1.70 0.35 0.31
C ALA A 42 2.30 -0.98 0.80
N ASN A 43 2.41 -1.17 2.12
CA ASN A 43 2.86 -2.44 2.71
C ASN A 43 1.91 -3.60 2.37
N GLY A 44 0.61 -3.35 2.41
CA GLY A 44 -0.40 -4.34 2.05
C GLY A 44 -0.33 -4.74 0.57
N ALA A 45 0.03 -3.82 -0.32
CA ALA A 45 0.24 -4.13 -1.73
C ALA A 45 1.46 -5.04 -1.94
N VAL A 46 2.57 -4.79 -1.23
CA VAL A 46 3.74 -5.69 -1.25
C VAL A 46 3.32 -7.10 -0.80
N ALA A 47 2.56 -7.21 0.30
CA ALA A 47 2.03 -8.48 0.77
C ALA A 47 1.10 -9.16 -0.26
N GLY A 48 0.28 -8.38 -0.96
CA GLY A 48 -0.58 -8.88 -2.04
C GLY A 48 0.20 -9.44 -3.24
N LEU A 49 1.41 -8.95 -3.48
CA LEU A 49 2.27 -9.39 -4.59
C LEU A 49 3.19 -10.58 -4.24
N GLU A 50 3.16 -11.09 -3.00
CA GLU A 50 4.03 -12.21 -2.56
C GLU A 50 3.79 -13.52 -3.35
N SER A 51 2.57 -13.76 -3.84
CA SER A 51 2.28 -14.92 -4.70
C SER A 51 3.04 -14.86 -6.03
N PHE A 52 3.14 -13.68 -6.64
CA PHE A 52 3.96 -13.46 -7.83
C PHE A 52 5.44 -13.61 -7.52
N LYS A 53 5.91 -13.05 -6.40
CA LYS A 53 7.32 -13.20 -5.98
C LYS A 53 7.71 -14.66 -5.79
N THR A 54 6.81 -15.46 -5.20
CA THR A 54 7.03 -16.90 -4.98
C THR A 54 7.06 -17.67 -6.29
N SER A 55 6.11 -17.43 -7.20
CA SER A 55 6.09 -18.09 -8.53
C SER A 55 7.29 -17.72 -9.40
N ILE A 56 7.72 -16.46 -9.37
CA ILE A 56 8.94 -16.00 -10.05
C ILE A 56 10.18 -16.68 -9.44
N ALA A 57 10.24 -16.81 -8.11
CA ALA A 57 11.34 -17.51 -7.46
C ALA A 57 11.39 -19.00 -7.85
N MET A 58 10.24 -19.68 -7.97
CA MET A 58 10.17 -21.05 -8.47
C MET A 58 10.61 -21.14 -9.94
N CYS A 59 10.07 -20.28 -10.81
CA CYS A 59 10.48 -20.21 -12.22
C CYS A 59 12.00 -20.01 -12.37
N SER A 60 12.59 -19.11 -11.58
CA SER A 60 14.03 -18.85 -11.63
C SER A 60 14.88 -20.04 -11.20
N GLN A 61 14.37 -20.88 -10.29
CA GLN A 61 15.03 -22.11 -9.86
C GLN A 61 14.91 -23.21 -10.92
N GLU A 62 13.78 -23.29 -11.62
CA GLU A 62 13.57 -24.26 -12.72
C GLU A 62 14.42 -23.92 -13.95
N LEU A 63 14.49 -22.64 -14.33
CA LEU A 63 15.20 -22.18 -15.53
C LEU A 63 16.67 -21.85 -15.28
N GLY A 64 17.09 -21.65 -14.02
CA GLY A 64 18.42 -21.13 -13.67
C GLY A 64 18.63 -19.66 -14.09
N THR A 65 17.59 -18.97 -14.53
CA THR A 65 17.60 -17.57 -14.95
C THR A 65 16.25 -16.92 -14.68
N LEU A 66 16.23 -15.59 -14.52
CA LEU A 66 14.98 -14.83 -14.47
C LEU A 66 14.37 -14.63 -15.86
N THR A 67 15.15 -14.81 -16.94
CA THR A 67 14.65 -14.63 -18.31
C THR A 67 13.58 -15.69 -18.61
N GLY A 68 12.41 -15.25 -19.09
CA GLY A 68 11.27 -16.13 -19.33
C GLY A 68 10.34 -16.31 -18.13
N CYS A 69 10.68 -15.78 -16.95
CA CYS A 69 9.75 -15.65 -15.83
C CYS A 69 8.82 -14.45 -16.02
N ASP A 70 8.02 -14.54 -17.08
CA ASP A 70 7.05 -13.53 -17.51
C ASP A 70 5.64 -13.95 -17.09
N ALA A 71 4.72 -13.00 -16.91
CA ALA A 71 3.32 -13.32 -16.62
C ALA A 71 2.74 -14.32 -17.63
N GLY A 72 2.11 -15.38 -17.13
CA GLY A 72 1.47 -16.42 -17.94
C GLY A 72 2.42 -17.43 -18.57
N SER A 73 3.72 -17.40 -18.22
CA SER A 73 4.75 -18.29 -18.75
C SER A 73 5.50 -18.99 -17.62
N ASN A 74 6.03 -20.21 -17.88
CA ASN A 74 6.90 -20.94 -16.95
C ASN A 74 6.37 -20.97 -15.50
N ASN A 75 5.09 -21.33 -15.35
CA ASN A 75 4.37 -21.43 -14.08
C ASN A 75 4.18 -20.10 -13.31
N VAL A 76 4.58 -18.96 -13.87
CA VAL A 76 4.21 -17.64 -13.36
C VAL A 76 2.77 -17.33 -13.80
N PRO A 77 1.85 -17.03 -12.86
CA PRO A 77 0.46 -16.73 -13.21
C PRO A 77 0.35 -15.53 -14.17
N ALA A 78 -0.68 -15.54 -15.01
CA ALA A 78 -1.02 -14.37 -15.80
C ALA A 78 -1.40 -13.19 -14.87
N ILE A 79 -1.25 -11.97 -15.37
CA ILE A 79 -1.73 -10.79 -14.64
C ILE A 79 -3.27 -10.83 -14.61
N PRO A 80 -3.90 -10.73 -13.42
CA PRO A 80 -5.34 -10.71 -13.30
C PRO A 80 -5.97 -9.56 -14.09
N ALA A 81 -7.13 -9.79 -14.67
CA ALA A 81 -7.86 -8.80 -15.45
C ALA A 81 -8.41 -7.63 -14.61
N GLY A 82 -8.38 -7.72 -13.28
CA GLY A 82 -8.91 -6.70 -12.38
C GLY A 82 -10.44 -6.64 -12.37
N THR A 83 -11.09 -7.76 -12.65
CA THR A 83 -12.55 -7.89 -12.62
C THR A 83 -13.01 -8.56 -11.32
N ALA A 84 -14.31 -8.60 -11.06
CA ALA A 84 -14.84 -9.32 -9.89
C ALA A 84 -14.53 -10.83 -9.92
N ALA A 85 -14.45 -11.44 -11.10
CA ALA A 85 -14.14 -12.87 -11.28
C ALA A 85 -12.63 -13.16 -11.25
N ASP A 86 -11.80 -12.15 -11.51
CA ASP A 86 -10.34 -12.25 -11.56
C ASP A 86 -9.73 -10.96 -10.97
N PRO A 87 -9.82 -10.81 -9.63
CA PRO A 87 -9.48 -9.56 -8.96
C PRO A 87 -7.97 -9.36 -8.85
N LEU A 88 -7.55 -8.10 -8.87
CA LEU A 88 -6.17 -7.74 -8.55
C LEU A 88 -5.88 -7.99 -7.05
N PRO A 89 -4.60 -8.17 -6.69
CA PRO A 89 -4.20 -8.23 -5.29
C PRO A 89 -4.64 -6.99 -4.50
N LYS A 90 -4.87 -7.17 -3.20
CA LYS A 90 -5.33 -6.09 -2.33
C LYS A 90 -4.37 -4.89 -2.37
N TYR A 91 -4.94 -3.68 -2.46
CA TYR A 91 -4.22 -2.40 -2.57
C TYR A 91 -3.38 -2.22 -3.85
N VAL A 92 -3.53 -3.11 -4.84
CA VAL A 92 -2.95 -2.97 -6.17
C VAL A 92 -4.08 -2.56 -7.12
N THR A 93 -3.90 -1.43 -7.80
CA THR A 93 -4.87 -0.90 -8.79
C THR A 93 -4.54 -1.36 -10.21
N GLY A 94 -3.32 -1.84 -10.43
CA GLY A 94 -2.90 -2.42 -11.70
C GLY A 94 -1.52 -3.07 -11.60
N ILE A 95 -1.28 -4.09 -12.41
CA ILE A 95 0.06 -4.64 -12.65
C ILE A 95 0.38 -4.37 -14.11
N THR A 96 1.31 -3.44 -14.35
CA THR A 96 1.67 -2.99 -15.69
C THR A 96 2.46 -4.05 -16.44
N SER A 97 3.35 -4.75 -15.75
CA SER A 97 4.14 -5.83 -16.34
C SER A 97 4.71 -6.77 -15.28
N ILE A 98 4.82 -8.05 -15.65
CA ILE A 98 5.73 -9.00 -15.01
C ILE A 98 6.61 -9.55 -16.13
N LYS A 99 7.86 -9.11 -16.15
CA LYS A 99 8.81 -9.50 -17.21
C LYS A 99 10.18 -9.77 -16.64
N SER A 100 10.74 -10.92 -16.97
CA SER A 100 12.01 -11.43 -16.46
C SER A 100 12.07 -11.32 -14.93
N GLY A 101 10.98 -11.69 -14.27
CA GLY A 101 10.79 -11.60 -12.83
C GLY A 101 10.58 -10.18 -12.24
N ILE A 102 10.74 -9.11 -13.01
CA ILE A 102 10.48 -7.75 -12.53
C ILE A 102 8.98 -7.49 -12.55
N ILE A 103 8.43 -7.09 -11.40
CA ILE A 103 7.01 -6.73 -11.25
C ILE A 103 6.92 -5.21 -11.22
N ILE A 104 6.07 -4.62 -12.07
CA ILE A 104 5.73 -3.19 -12.05
C ILE A 104 4.24 -3.07 -11.78
N ALA A 105 3.88 -2.39 -10.70
CA ALA A 105 2.50 -2.23 -10.24
C ALA A 105 2.17 -0.78 -9.86
N THR A 106 0.90 -0.43 -10.01
CA THR A 106 0.30 0.78 -9.46
C THR A 106 -0.52 0.42 -8.23
N LEU A 107 -0.42 1.25 -7.20
CA LEU A 107 -1.02 1.00 -5.90
C LEU A 107 -2.28 1.82 -5.70
N GLU A 108 -3.07 1.45 -4.69
CA GLU A 108 -4.13 2.30 -4.13
C GLU A 108 -3.57 3.36 -3.16
N ALA A 109 -2.32 3.17 -2.72
CA ALA A 109 -1.57 4.20 -2.00
C ALA A 109 -1.34 5.39 -2.94
N THR A 110 -1.35 6.59 -2.37
CA THR A 110 -1.18 7.85 -3.12
C THR A 110 -0.12 8.73 -2.48
N ASP A 111 0.56 9.51 -3.31
CA ASP A 111 1.51 10.53 -2.90
C ASP A 111 0.82 11.74 -2.24
N SER A 112 1.60 12.75 -1.84
CA SER A 112 1.07 13.92 -1.12
C SER A 112 0.17 14.82 -1.99
N THR A 113 0.19 14.61 -3.30
CA THR A 113 -0.65 15.31 -4.28
C THR A 113 -1.91 14.51 -4.63
N GLY A 114 -2.02 13.27 -4.16
CA GLY A 114 -3.12 12.35 -4.46
C GLY A 114 -2.89 11.49 -5.70
N ALA A 115 -1.69 11.51 -6.31
CA ALA A 115 -1.35 10.65 -7.42
C ALA A 115 -1.08 9.22 -6.94
N ALA A 116 -1.52 8.21 -7.70
CA ALA A 116 -1.31 6.81 -7.34
C ALA A 116 0.18 6.44 -7.34
N ASP A 117 0.60 5.71 -6.30
CA ASP A 117 1.97 5.29 -6.17
C ASP A 117 2.34 4.15 -7.12
N THR A 118 3.58 4.17 -7.59
CA THR A 118 4.18 3.11 -8.39
C THR A 118 5.15 2.29 -7.55
N LEU A 119 5.12 0.98 -7.75
CA LEU A 119 6.00 0.02 -7.10
C LEU A 119 6.64 -0.87 -8.17
N THR A 120 7.96 -0.88 -8.19
CA THR A 120 8.75 -1.82 -8.99
C THR A 120 9.49 -2.76 -8.06
N LEU A 121 9.21 -4.06 -8.14
CA LEU A 121 9.89 -5.10 -7.39
C LEU A 121 10.86 -5.82 -8.32
N THR A 122 12.15 -5.68 -8.05
CA THR A 122 13.23 -6.28 -8.84
C THR A 122 13.83 -7.45 -8.07
N PRO A 123 13.74 -8.68 -8.58
CA PRO A 123 14.39 -9.82 -7.95
C PRO A 123 15.89 -9.83 -8.24
N THR A 124 16.67 -10.25 -7.26
CA THR A 124 18.10 -10.59 -7.39
C THR A 124 18.27 -12.02 -6.90
N VAL A 125 18.64 -12.91 -7.83
CA VAL A 125 18.87 -14.33 -7.53
C VAL A 125 20.28 -14.47 -6.96
N ASN A 126 20.37 -14.94 -5.72
CA ASN A 126 21.61 -15.36 -5.07
C ASN A 126 21.70 -16.89 -5.07
N ALA A 127 22.83 -17.43 -4.62
CA ALA A 127 23.07 -18.88 -4.58
C ALA A 127 22.02 -19.68 -3.79
N THR A 128 21.35 -19.07 -2.81
CA THR A 128 20.42 -19.77 -1.89
C THR A 128 19.02 -19.17 -1.83
N ASN A 129 18.82 -17.95 -2.33
CA ASN A 129 17.54 -17.25 -2.23
C ASN A 129 17.35 -16.22 -3.34
N VAL A 130 16.10 -15.77 -3.50
CA VAL A 130 15.76 -14.60 -4.30
C VAL A 130 15.49 -13.45 -3.35
N THR A 131 16.31 -12.41 -3.43
CA THR A 131 16.11 -11.14 -2.72
C THR A 131 15.36 -10.16 -3.62
N TRP A 132 14.65 -9.20 -3.02
CA TRP A 132 13.81 -8.27 -3.76
C TRP A 132 14.12 -6.84 -3.36
N VAL A 133 14.36 -5.99 -4.36
CA VAL A 133 14.52 -4.55 -4.19
C VAL A 133 13.26 -3.86 -4.64
N ALA A 134 12.67 -3.05 -3.77
CA ALA A 134 11.53 -2.20 -4.10
C ALA A 134 12.05 -0.82 -4.55
N THR A 135 11.49 -0.29 -5.64
CA THR A 135 11.73 1.07 -6.14
C THR A 135 10.42 1.69 -6.63
N GLY A 136 10.43 2.97 -7.00
CA GLY A 136 9.24 3.71 -7.46
C GLY A 136 8.80 4.78 -6.45
N THR A 137 7.67 5.43 -6.73
CA THR A 137 7.17 6.52 -5.87
C THR A 137 6.66 6.02 -4.52
N ALA A 138 6.28 4.75 -4.43
CA ALA A 138 5.93 4.10 -3.17
C ALA A 138 7.11 4.05 -2.18
N CYS A 139 8.36 4.25 -2.61
CA CYS A 139 9.54 4.26 -1.76
C CYS A 139 9.89 5.69 -1.30
N ASP A 140 9.53 6.04 -0.06
CA ASP A 140 9.68 7.40 0.45
C ASP A 140 10.35 7.49 1.84
N ASN A 141 11.15 6.48 2.18
CA ASN A 141 11.75 6.28 3.50
C ASN A 141 10.72 6.06 4.63
N GLY A 142 9.54 5.57 4.29
CA GLY A 142 8.50 5.19 5.25
C GLY A 142 7.72 6.37 5.81
N LYS A 143 7.71 7.53 5.14
CA LYS A 143 6.91 8.69 5.54
C LYS A 143 5.43 8.37 5.31
N ARG A 144 5.07 8.11 4.06
CA ARG A 144 3.73 7.78 3.55
C ARG A 144 3.73 6.46 2.78
N GLY A 145 4.89 5.95 2.38
CA GLY A 145 5.08 4.71 1.63
C GLY A 145 5.98 3.70 2.35
N LEU A 146 6.71 2.93 1.57
CA LEU A 146 7.62 1.88 1.99
C LEU A 146 8.98 2.43 2.44
N LYS A 147 9.64 1.69 3.33
CA LYS A 147 11.09 1.79 3.54
C LYS A 147 11.78 0.84 2.57
N CYS A 148 12.11 1.39 1.42
CA CYS A 148 13.11 0.88 0.50
C CYS A 148 14.43 1.59 0.86
#